data_AF-A0A3L9LA70-F1
#
_entry.id   AF-A0A3L9LA70-F1
#
_cell.length_a   1.000
_cell.length_b   1.000
_cell.length_c   1.000
_cell.angle_alpha   90.00
_cell.angle_beta   90.00
_cell.angle_gamma   90.00
#
_symmetry.space_group_name_H-M   'P 1'
#
loop_
_entity.id
_entity.type
_entity.pdbx_description
1 polymer ?
#
loop_
_entity_poly.entity_id
_entity_poly.type
_entity_poly.pdbx_seq_one_letter_code
_entity_poly.pdbx_strand_id
1 'polypeptide(L)'
;MTGNNPLTGAIDVMGGPEAAERDLTPSTADRPRRRAVVEGVVVEVTIAPVTSPPRFRALLKVPRPGSAVPCAVELLWHGQRTVPGVAAGTRLRCLAVLCHPDGVPTMYNPRYEIVTPKKVWR
;
A
#
# COMPACT_ATOMS: atom_id res chain seq x y z
N MET A 1 17.83 5.56 13.08
CA MET A 1 17.58 7.01 13.20
C MET A 1 16.33 7.35 12.42
N THR A 2 15.47 8.15 13.01
CA THR A 2 14.00 8.21 12.88
C THR A 2 13.51 8.35 11.44
N GLY A 3 12.86 7.31 10.91
CA GLY A 3 12.06 7.37 9.66
C GLY A 3 10.74 8.11 9.86
N ASN A 4 10.79 9.24 10.56
CA ASN A 4 9.67 10.14 10.81
C ASN A 4 9.95 11.46 10.08
N ASN A 5 8.92 12.02 9.47
CA ASN A 5 8.93 13.31 8.81
C ASN A 5 9.27 14.39 9.86
N PRO A 6 10.33 15.19 9.64
CA PRO A 6 10.81 16.16 10.63
C PRO A 6 9.83 17.32 10.89
N LEU A 7 8.88 17.56 9.99
CA LEU A 7 7.89 18.64 10.11
C LEU A 7 6.64 18.21 10.88
N THR A 8 6.29 16.93 10.84
CA THR A 8 5.01 16.43 11.36
C THR A 8 5.18 15.37 12.46
N GLY A 9 6.39 14.84 12.66
CA GLY A 9 6.65 13.70 13.55
C GLY A 9 5.99 12.39 13.09
N ALA A 10 5.24 12.40 11.98
CA ALA A 10 4.61 11.22 11.39
C ALA A 10 5.65 10.31 10.76
N ILE A 11 5.38 9.01 10.62
CA ILE A 11 6.25 8.11 9.86
C ILE A 11 6.37 8.65 8.43
N ASP A 12 7.61 8.85 7.97
CA ASP A 12 7.93 9.34 6.63
C ASP A 12 7.68 8.24 5.60
N VAL A 13 6.58 8.38 4.85
CA VAL A 13 6.21 7.48 3.76
C VAL A 13 7.15 7.66 2.56
N MET A 14 7.77 8.82 2.41
CA MET A 14 8.68 9.12 1.31
C MET A 14 10.06 8.49 1.51
N GLY A 15 10.57 8.51 2.74
CA GLY A 15 11.91 8.04 3.11
C GLY A 15 12.04 6.55 3.49
N GLY A 16 10.95 5.77 3.44
CA GLY A 16 11.01 4.34 3.74
C GLY A 16 11.71 3.51 2.63
N PRO A 17 12.20 2.30 2.94
CA PRO A 17 12.86 1.47 1.94
C PRO A 17 11.84 0.90 0.95
N GLU A 18 12.12 0.98 -0.34
CA GLU A 18 11.21 0.48 -1.39
C GLU A 18 10.98 -1.04 -1.29
N ALA A 19 9.83 -1.49 -1.78
CA ALA A 19 9.54 -2.90 -2.01
C ALA A 19 10.43 -3.44 -3.15
N ALA A 20 11.06 -4.59 -2.91
CA ALA A 20 11.81 -5.30 -3.92
C ALA A 20 10.89 -6.21 -4.75
N GLU A 21 11.37 -6.74 -5.87
CA GLU A 21 10.60 -7.66 -6.72
C GLU A 21 10.04 -8.87 -5.93
N ARG A 22 10.84 -9.42 -5.00
CA ARG A 22 10.42 -10.50 -4.10
C ARG A 22 9.23 -10.08 -3.21
N ASP A 23 9.10 -8.82 -2.84
CA ASP A 23 8.02 -8.36 -1.99
C ASP A 23 6.69 -8.35 -2.76
N LEU A 24 6.76 -8.06 -4.06
CA LEU A 24 5.62 -7.93 -4.97
C LEU A 24 5.28 -9.21 -5.73
N THR A 25 5.94 -10.32 -5.42
CA THR A 25 5.69 -11.61 -6.09
C THR A 25 4.80 -12.48 -5.21
N PRO A 26 3.57 -12.85 -5.66
CA PRO A 26 2.70 -13.76 -4.92
C PRO A 26 3.40 -15.09 -4.63
N SER A 27 3.24 -15.61 -3.42
CA SER A 27 3.96 -16.80 -2.97
C SER A 27 3.42 -17.32 -1.66
N THR A 28 3.09 -18.61 -1.61
CA THR A 28 2.65 -19.30 -0.39
C THR A 28 3.80 -19.72 0.53
N ALA A 29 5.05 -19.68 0.05
CA ALA A 29 6.22 -19.90 0.89
C ALA A 29 6.36 -18.79 1.94
N ASP A 30 6.80 -19.14 3.15
CA ASP A 30 7.04 -18.18 4.21
C ASP A 30 8.11 -17.16 3.78
N ARG A 31 7.80 -15.87 3.94
CA ARG A 31 8.66 -14.75 3.56
C ARG A 31 8.89 -13.85 4.76
N PRO A 32 10.12 -13.35 4.95
CA PRO A 32 10.39 -12.40 6.01
C PRO A 32 9.55 -11.14 5.79
N ARG A 33 8.69 -10.86 6.77
CA ARG A 33 7.88 -9.63 6.80
C ARG A 33 8.80 -8.46 7.05
N ARG A 34 8.73 -7.43 6.22
CA ARG A 34 9.59 -6.24 6.36
C ARG A 34 8.81 -4.96 6.13
N ARG A 35 9.26 -3.87 6.74
CA ARG A 35 8.82 -2.53 6.36
C ARG A 35 9.23 -2.25 4.92
N ALA A 36 8.28 -1.83 4.10
CA ALA A 36 8.50 -1.46 2.72
C ALA A 36 7.57 -0.31 2.30
N VAL A 37 8.05 0.51 1.38
CA VAL A 37 7.26 1.48 0.64
C VAL A 37 6.79 0.85 -0.67
N VAL A 38 5.53 1.06 -1.01
CA VAL A 38 4.92 0.61 -2.25
C VAL A 38 4.16 1.78 -2.86
N GLU A 39 4.34 2.03 -4.16
CA GLU A 39 3.59 3.03 -4.90
C GLU A 39 2.76 2.39 -6.02
N GLY A 40 1.51 2.80 -6.14
CA GLY A 40 0.62 2.27 -7.17
C GLY A 40 -0.66 3.07 -7.31
N VAL A 41 -1.59 2.53 -8.11
CA VAL A 41 -2.93 3.10 -8.31
C VAL A 41 -3.96 2.19 -7.68
N VAL A 42 -4.86 2.73 -6.88
CA VAL A 42 -5.98 1.97 -6.33
C VAL A 42 -6.91 1.59 -7.48
N VAL A 43 -7.19 0.31 -7.65
CA VAL A 43 -8.07 -0.19 -8.72
C VAL A 43 -9.40 -0.70 -8.21
N GLU A 44 -9.48 -1.04 -6.92
CA GLU A 44 -10.68 -1.56 -6.28
C GLU A 44 -10.74 -1.07 -4.83
N VAL A 45 -11.95 -0.79 -4.36
CA VAL A 45 -12.24 -0.56 -2.94
C VAL A 45 -13.38 -1.50 -2.52
N THR A 46 -13.18 -2.24 -1.43
CA THR A 46 -14.20 -3.09 -0.82
C THR A 46 -14.49 -2.59 0.60
N ILE A 47 -15.76 -2.31 0.89
CA ILE A 47 -16.21 -1.88 2.22
C ILE A 47 -16.98 -3.03 2.86
N ALA A 48 -16.63 -3.39 4.09
CA ALA A 48 -17.34 -4.45 4.81
C ALA A 48 -18.83 -4.10 5.03
N PRO A 49 -19.73 -5.11 5.05
CA PRO A 49 -21.12 -4.90 5.41
C PRO A 49 -21.27 -4.20 6.76
N VAL A 50 -22.33 -3.40 6.92
CA VAL A 50 -22.55 -2.62 8.15
C VAL A 50 -22.73 -3.48 9.42
N THR A 51 -23.09 -4.75 9.25
CA THR A 51 -23.25 -5.76 10.31
C THR A 51 -21.96 -6.50 10.67
N SER A 52 -20.90 -6.30 9.89
CA SER A 52 -19.58 -6.90 10.14
C SER A 52 -18.64 -5.90 10.84
N PRO A 53 -17.59 -6.38 11.53
CA PRO A 53 -16.54 -5.51 12.03
C PRO A 53 -16.01 -4.58 10.92
N PRO A 54 -15.88 -3.26 11.15
CA PRO A 54 -15.47 -2.33 10.12
C PRO A 54 -14.09 -2.67 9.54
N ARG A 55 -14.03 -2.75 8.21
CA ARG A 55 -12.79 -2.88 7.44
C ARG A 55 -12.95 -2.18 6.12
N PHE A 56 -11.92 -1.43 5.74
CA PHE A 56 -11.78 -0.85 4.42
C PHE A 56 -10.63 -1.54 3.71
N ARG A 57 -10.93 -2.20 2.58
CA ARG A 57 -9.93 -2.86 1.72
C ARG A 57 -9.75 -2.03 0.45
N ALA A 58 -8.51 -1.85 0.04
CA ALA A 58 -8.19 -1.33 -1.28
C ALA A 58 -7.21 -2.26 -1.98
N LEU A 59 -7.39 -2.47 -3.28
CA LEU A 59 -6.44 -3.19 -4.11
C LEU A 59 -5.55 -2.18 -4.84
N LEU A 60 -4.26 -2.19 -4.54
CA LEU A 60 -3.27 -1.31 -5.14
C LEU A 60 -2.58 -2.03 -6.29
N LYS A 61 -2.72 -1.51 -7.51
CA LYS A 61 -1.99 -1.98 -8.69
C LYS A 61 -0.60 -1.34 -8.72
N VAL A 62 0.42 -2.14 -8.53
CA VAL A 62 1.81 -1.74 -8.32
C VAL A 62 2.66 -2.21 -9.50
N PRO A 63 3.40 -1.31 -10.18
CA PRO A 63 4.40 -1.73 -11.16
C PRO A 63 5.47 -2.62 -10.53
N ARG A 64 5.83 -3.72 -11.20
CA ARG A 64 6.91 -4.58 -10.73
C ARG A 64 8.20 -4.31 -11.51
N PRO A 65 9.31 -3.99 -10.84
CA PRO A 65 10.62 -3.96 -11.49
C PRO A 65 10.88 -5.29 -12.20
N GLY A 66 11.32 -5.25 -13.47
CA GLY A 66 11.65 -6.46 -14.23
C GLY A 66 10.47 -7.28 -14.76
N SER A 67 9.22 -6.88 -14.50
CA SER A 67 8.03 -7.59 -15.00
C SER A 67 7.07 -6.65 -15.72
N ALA A 68 6.60 -7.06 -16.91
CA ALA A 68 5.55 -6.36 -17.63
C ALA A 68 4.17 -6.46 -16.94
N VAL A 69 4.01 -7.43 -16.03
CA VAL A 69 2.75 -7.67 -15.33
C VAL A 69 2.82 -7.00 -13.95
N PRO A 70 1.95 -6.02 -13.65
CA PRO A 70 1.89 -5.38 -12.35
C PRO A 70 1.42 -6.36 -11.26
N CYS A 71 1.80 -6.08 -10.02
CA CYS A 71 1.34 -6.78 -8.84
C CYS A 71 0.07 -6.11 -8.29
N ALA A 72 -0.80 -6.90 -7.67
CA ALA A 72 -1.86 -6.40 -6.81
C ALA A 72 -1.40 -6.54 -5.34
N VAL A 73 -1.39 -5.43 -4.61
CA VAL A 73 -1.10 -5.39 -3.17
C VAL A 73 -2.39 -5.02 -2.44
N GLU A 74 -2.77 -5.80 -1.44
CA GLU A 74 -3.92 -5.48 -0.59
C GLU A 74 -3.55 -4.48 0.50
N LEU A 75 -4.33 -3.42 0.60
CA LEU A 75 -4.27 -2.46 1.71
C LEU A 75 -5.51 -2.69 2.58
N LEU A 76 -5.30 -2.96 3.87
CA LEU A 76 -6.38 -3.27 4.81
C LEU A 76 -6.35 -2.32 5.99
N TRP A 77 -7.35 -1.45 6.11
CA TRP A 77 -7.55 -0.61 7.29
C TRP A 77 -8.64 -1.20 8.17
N HIS A 78 -8.26 -1.67 9.36
CA HIS A 78 -9.17 -2.18 10.38
C HIS A 78 -9.85 -1.04 11.13
N GLY A 79 -11.13 -1.23 11.49
CA GLY A 79 -11.91 -0.22 12.20
C GLY A 79 -12.41 0.93 11.33
N GLN A 80 -12.01 0.98 10.05
CA GLN A 80 -12.38 2.05 9.13
C GLN A 80 -13.50 1.60 8.18
N ARG A 81 -14.48 2.48 7.95
CA ARG A 81 -15.48 2.34 6.86
C ARG A 81 -15.17 3.23 5.66
N THR A 82 -14.38 4.26 5.88
CA THR A 82 -13.87 5.17 4.85
C THR A 82 -12.42 5.49 5.18
N VAL A 83 -11.61 5.74 4.16
CA VAL A 83 -10.23 6.17 4.30
C VAL A 83 -10.05 7.42 3.42
N PRO A 84 -9.70 8.59 3.99
CA PRO A 84 -9.74 9.85 3.25
C PRO A 84 -8.93 9.86 1.95
N GLY A 85 -9.60 10.18 0.84
CA GLY A 85 -8.99 10.27 -0.49
C GLY A 85 -8.57 8.94 -1.12
N VAL A 86 -8.76 7.81 -0.43
CA VAL A 86 -8.53 6.47 -1.00
C VAL A 86 -9.78 6.02 -1.75
N ALA A 87 -9.73 6.12 -3.07
CA ALA A 87 -10.76 5.68 -3.99
C ALA A 87 -10.12 5.04 -5.23
N ALA A 88 -10.89 4.31 -6.04
CA ALA A 88 -10.40 3.83 -7.33
C ALA A 88 -9.89 5.00 -8.19
N GLY A 89 -8.73 4.83 -8.81
CA GLY A 89 -8.01 5.87 -9.56
C GLY A 89 -7.05 6.72 -8.72
N THR A 90 -7.15 6.71 -7.39
CA THR A 90 -6.19 7.44 -6.55
C THR A 90 -4.83 6.77 -6.61
N ARG A 91 -3.79 7.54 -6.95
CA ARG A 91 -2.40 7.09 -6.85
C ARG A 91 -1.90 7.31 -5.43
N LEU A 92 -1.39 6.24 -4.83
CA LEU A 92 -0.94 6.22 -3.45
C LEU A 92 0.52 5.76 -3.37
N ARG A 93 1.23 6.36 -2.41
CA ARG A 93 2.46 5.80 -1.86
C ARG A 93 2.17 5.34 -0.44
N CYS A 94 2.46 4.09 -0.13
CA CYS A 94 2.07 3.43 1.12
C CYS A 94 3.28 2.88 1.85
N LEU A 95 3.30 3.00 3.18
CA LEU A 95 4.34 2.45 4.04
C LEU A 95 3.71 1.64 5.18
N ALA A 96 4.08 0.37 5.24
CA ALA A 96 3.77 -0.55 6.33
C ALA A 96 4.77 -1.71 6.35
N VAL A 97 4.55 -2.66 7.26
CA VAL A 97 5.09 -4.01 7.08
C VAL A 97 4.31 -4.69 5.95
N LEU A 98 5.03 -5.21 4.94
CA LEU A 98 4.47 -6.06 3.91
C LEU A 98 4.61 -7.53 4.33
N CYS A 99 3.54 -8.30 4.17
CA CYS A 99 3.48 -9.74 4.41
C CYS A 99 2.66 -10.44 3.32
N HIS A 100 2.60 -11.78 3.38
CA HIS A 100 1.97 -12.61 2.35
C HIS A 100 0.95 -13.60 2.93
N PRO A 101 -0.10 -13.14 3.64
CA PRO A 101 -1.18 -14.03 4.06
C PRO A 101 -1.77 -14.74 2.84
N ASP A 102 -1.83 -16.08 2.88
CA ASP A 102 -2.32 -16.93 1.79
C ASP A 102 -1.65 -16.62 0.43
N GLY A 103 -0.41 -16.13 0.47
CA GLY A 103 0.39 -15.78 -0.68
C GLY A 103 0.07 -14.45 -1.36
N VAL A 104 -0.83 -13.64 -0.78
CA VAL A 104 -1.21 -12.32 -1.29
C VAL A 104 -0.36 -11.24 -0.62
N PRO A 105 0.39 -10.39 -1.35
CA PRO A 105 1.08 -9.25 -0.76
C PRO A 105 0.09 -8.29 -0.10
N THR A 106 0.25 -8.06 1.21
CA THR A 106 -0.72 -7.33 2.03
C THR A 106 -0.03 -6.37 3.00
N MET A 107 -0.59 -5.17 3.13
CA MET A 107 -0.24 -4.18 4.13
C MET A 107 -1.44 -3.90 5.05
N TYR A 108 -1.24 -4.11 6.35
CA TYR A 108 -2.24 -3.78 7.37
C TYR A 108 -2.02 -2.38 7.93
N ASN A 109 -3.09 -1.60 8.00
CA ASN A 109 -3.14 -0.21 8.46
C ASN A 109 -1.98 0.65 7.91
N PRO A 110 -1.73 0.66 6.58
CA PRO A 110 -0.62 1.40 6.04
C PRO A 110 -0.82 2.90 6.24
N ARG A 111 0.30 3.58 6.51
CA ARG A 111 0.36 5.03 6.28
C ARG A 111 0.44 5.26 4.79
N TYR A 112 -0.16 6.33 4.31
CA TYR A 112 -0.18 6.63 2.88
C TYR A 112 -0.11 8.13 2.61
N GLU A 113 0.36 8.46 1.43
CA GLU A 113 0.29 9.79 0.83
C GLU A 113 -0.40 9.68 -0.54
N ILE A 114 -1.21 10.68 -0.87
CA ILE A 114 -1.79 10.81 -2.20
C ILE A 114 -0.76 11.51 -3.08
N VAL A 115 -0.26 10.79 -4.08
CA VAL A 115 0.78 11.31 -4.97
C VAL A 115 0.12 11.87 -6.23
N THR A 116 0.27 13.19 -6.43
CA THR A 116 -0.14 13.81 -7.69
C THR A 116 0.97 13.59 -8.72
N PRO A 117 0.68 13.09 -9.94
CA PRO A 117 1.70 13.03 -10.98
C PRO A 117 2.28 14.43 -11.19
N LYS A 118 3.62 14.55 -11.13
CA LYS A 118 4.30 15.82 -11.43
C LYS A 118 3.80 16.30 -12.79
N LYS A 119 3.21 17.49 -12.82
CA LYS A 119 2.77 18.13 -14.06
C LYS A 119 4.02 18.44 -14.88
N VAL A 120 4.34 17.60 -15.86
CA VAL A 120 5.42 17.87 -16.81
C VAL A 120 4.88 18.93 -17.76
N TRP A 121 5.33 20.17 -17.62
CA TRP A 121 5.12 21.18 -18.65
C TRP A 121 5.91 20.74 -19.89
N ARG A 122 5.21 20.59 -21.02
CA ARG A 122 5.83 20.40 -22.33
C ARG A 122 5.84 21.72 -23.06
#